data_AF-A0A947GK72-F1
#
_entry.id   AF-A0A947GK72-F1
#
_cell.length_a   1.000
_cell.length_b   1.000
_cell.length_c   1.000
_cell.angle_alpha   90.00
_cell.angle_beta   90.00
_cell.angle_gamma   90.00
#
_symmetry.space_group_name_H-M   'P 1'
#
loop_
_entity.id
_entity.type
_entity.pdbx_description
1 polymer ?
#
loop_
_entity_poly.entity_id
_entity_poly.type
_entity_poly.pdbx_seq_one_letter_code
_entity_poly.pdbx_strand_id
1 'polypeptide(L)'
;MADPRSANRNYPIPSNENTIEQDFLRLIELVGLIDADLAALIVALAGKSDAGHGHAIGEIIGLATALAGKADAAHNHALSGLSDVTATGAPTGTVLVKTAGGWQAGGLDAAIIQSGTIDAARLPTVTTGLAPLASPAFSGTPTAPTAAAGTNTTQLATTAFVAAAVAALINSSPAALDTLKELATALGNDANFATTVTNALAGKQPLSAVLTAFAALTWTSGDLLYAGAAGALARLPKGSDGQILTLASGLPAWAAAPAAGVPIDVGSGSVGAFIIARKTNSSAASNGSTVSGSNLQATYYDGTSWTGSGSLSGTWRNVSGQSLPGSSGGSGLFQRIS
;
A
#
# COMPACT_ATOMS: atom_id res chain seq x y z
N MET A 1 -145.20 45.96 -54.85
CA MET A 1 -144.66 46.49 -53.58
C MET A 1 -143.22 46.04 -53.46
N ALA A 2 -142.32 46.91 -53.01
CA ALA A 2 -140.92 46.52 -52.82
C ALA A 2 -140.83 45.45 -51.72
N ASP A 3 -140.06 44.39 -51.94
CA ASP A 3 -139.71 43.36 -50.94
C ASP A 3 -138.29 43.66 -50.46
N PRO A 4 -138.10 44.64 -49.55
CA PRO A 4 -136.77 44.94 -49.07
C PRO A 4 -136.28 43.79 -48.20
N ARG A 5 -135.02 43.39 -48.45
CA ARG A 5 -134.35 42.28 -47.76
C ARG A 5 -132.95 42.67 -47.32
N SER A 6 -132.47 42.05 -46.24
CA SER A 6 -131.11 42.25 -45.74
C SER A 6 -130.06 41.76 -46.74
N ALA A 7 -128.93 42.45 -46.88
CA ALA A 7 -127.93 42.12 -47.91
C ALA A 7 -127.24 40.74 -47.76
N ASN A 8 -127.01 40.26 -46.53
CA ASN A 8 -126.14 39.09 -46.30
C ASN A 8 -126.89 37.76 -46.23
N ARG A 9 -128.11 37.75 -45.67
CA ARG A 9 -128.92 36.54 -45.47
C ARG A 9 -130.27 36.59 -46.19
N ASN A 10 -130.50 37.65 -46.95
CA ASN A 10 -131.74 37.87 -47.71
C ASN A 10 -133.03 37.76 -46.87
N TYR A 11 -132.97 38.16 -45.60
CA TYR A 11 -134.14 38.13 -44.75
C TYR A 11 -135.09 39.30 -45.03
N PRO A 12 -136.42 39.09 -44.90
CA PRO A 12 -137.39 40.18 -44.99
C PRO A 12 -137.11 41.26 -43.94
N ILE A 13 -137.13 42.54 -44.33
CA ILE A 13 -137.10 43.66 -43.41
C ILE A 13 -138.38 44.50 -43.49
N PRO A 14 -138.82 45.13 -42.38
CA PRO A 14 -139.96 46.04 -42.38
C PRO A 14 -139.75 47.22 -43.34
N SER A 15 -140.85 47.75 -43.90
CA SER A 15 -140.81 48.88 -44.83
C SER A 15 -141.90 49.88 -44.50
N ASN A 16 -141.57 51.17 -44.61
CA ASN A 16 -142.56 52.25 -44.46
C ASN A 16 -143.65 52.26 -45.53
N GLU A 17 -143.48 51.48 -46.61
CA GLU A 17 -144.48 51.30 -47.67
C GLU A 17 -145.45 50.12 -47.42
N ASN A 18 -145.21 49.30 -46.39
CA ASN A 18 -146.05 48.15 -46.06
C ASN A 18 -147.10 48.51 -44.99
N THR A 19 -148.22 47.79 -44.98
CA THR A 19 -149.16 47.84 -43.85
C THR A 19 -148.58 47.06 -42.66
N ILE A 20 -149.07 47.37 -41.45
CA ILE A 20 -148.64 46.70 -40.21
C ILE A 20 -148.81 45.17 -40.31
N GLU A 21 -149.90 44.70 -40.94
CA GLU A 21 -150.17 43.28 -41.11
C GLU A 21 -149.15 42.61 -42.05
N GLN A 22 -148.76 43.29 -43.13
CA GLN A 22 -147.74 42.79 -44.04
C GLN A 22 -146.36 42.71 -43.38
N ASP A 23 -145.98 43.73 -42.61
CA ASP A 23 -144.71 43.72 -41.88
C ASP A 23 -144.70 42.72 -40.73
N PHE A 24 -145.85 42.45 -40.09
CA PHE A 24 -145.97 41.42 -39.06
C PHE A 24 -145.74 40.02 -39.63
N LEU A 25 -146.31 39.70 -40.80
CA LEU A 25 -146.08 38.43 -41.48
C LEU A 25 -144.61 38.28 -41.93
N ARG A 26 -143.99 39.36 -42.42
CA ARG A 26 -142.57 39.38 -42.79
C ARG A 26 -141.66 39.21 -41.56
N LEU A 27 -142.04 39.75 -40.41
CA LEU A 27 -141.33 39.55 -39.16
C LEU A 27 -141.40 38.08 -38.70
N ILE A 28 -142.55 37.42 -38.88
CA ILE A 28 -142.69 35.98 -38.60
C ILE A 28 -141.75 35.16 -39.52
N GLU A 29 -141.69 35.49 -40.82
CA GLU A 29 -140.78 34.85 -41.78
C GLU A 29 -139.31 35.09 -41.40
N LEU A 30 -138.93 36.31 -41.03
CA LEU A 30 -137.60 36.66 -40.54
C LEU A 30 -137.19 35.79 -39.34
N VAL A 31 -138.06 35.66 -38.34
CA VAL A 31 -137.76 34.87 -37.13
C VAL A 31 -137.54 33.40 -37.48
N GLY A 32 -138.34 32.82 -38.39
CA GLY A 32 -138.14 31.45 -38.85
C GLY A 32 -136.82 31.24 -39.61
N LEU A 33 -136.42 32.20 -40.43
CA LEU A 33 -135.15 32.14 -41.17
C LEU A 33 -133.93 32.32 -40.26
N ILE A 34 -134.01 33.17 -39.24
CA ILE A 34 -132.97 33.33 -38.23
C ILE A 34 -132.75 32.03 -37.45
N ASP A 35 -133.83 31.38 -37.03
CA ASP A 35 -133.77 30.10 -36.29
C ASP A 35 -133.09 29.00 -37.11
N ALA A 36 -133.44 28.87 -38.39
CA ALA A 36 -132.83 27.92 -39.30
C ALA A 36 -131.31 28.15 -39.46
N ASP A 37 -130.88 29.41 -39.54
CA ASP A 37 -129.48 29.76 -39.70
C ASP A 37 -128.66 29.55 -38.41
N LEU A 38 -129.27 29.83 -37.25
CA LEU A 38 -128.69 29.51 -35.95
C LEU A 38 -128.48 27.99 -35.80
N ALA A 39 -129.46 27.18 -36.19
CA ALA A 39 -129.33 25.73 -36.18
C ALA A 39 -128.19 25.24 -37.09
N ALA A 40 -128.05 25.81 -38.29
CA ALA A 40 -126.97 25.46 -39.22
C ALA A 40 -125.58 25.85 -38.67
N LEU A 41 -125.46 27.00 -38.02
CA LEU A 41 -124.22 27.44 -37.39
C LEU A 41 -123.82 26.50 -36.24
N ILE A 42 -124.77 26.08 -35.42
CA ILE A 42 -124.54 25.13 -34.31
C ILE A 42 -123.99 23.80 -34.84
N VAL A 43 -124.57 23.25 -35.91
CA VAL A 43 -124.09 22.02 -36.55
C VAL A 43 -122.67 22.20 -37.11
N ALA A 44 -122.39 23.33 -37.76
CA ALA A 44 -121.07 23.61 -38.32
C ALA A 44 -119.99 23.75 -37.24
N LEU A 45 -120.30 24.41 -36.11
CA LEU A 45 -119.39 24.53 -34.98
C LEU A 45 -119.16 23.18 -34.31
N ALA A 46 -120.20 22.35 -34.14
CA ALA A 46 -120.08 21.00 -33.61
C ALA A 46 -119.24 20.05 -34.48
N GLY A 47 -119.10 20.35 -35.78
CA GLY A 47 -118.24 19.60 -36.72
C GLY A 47 -116.78 20.06 -36.77
N LYS A 48 -116.41 21.14 -36.06
CA LYS A 48 -115.00 21.53 -35.90
C LYS A 48 -114.37 20.72 -34.77
N SER A 49 -113.06 20.47 -34.86
CA SER A 49 -112.34 19.69 -33.85
C SER A 49 -112.33 20.41 -32.50
N ASP A 50 -112.58 19.67 -31.41
CA ASP A 50 -112.49 20.21 -30.05
C ASP A 50 -111.08 20.71 -29.69
N ALA A 51 -111.02 21.61 -28.70
CA ALA A 51 -109.79 22.04 -28.04
C ALA A 51 -109.20 20.88 -27.23
N GLY A 52 -108.52 19.96 -27.91
CA GLY A 52 -107.92 18.78 -27.30
C GLY A 52 -107.71 17.58 -28.24
N HIS A 53 -107.99 17.70 -29.54
CA HIS A 53 -107.73 16.56 -30.43
C HIS A 53 -106.23 16.25 -30.56
N GLY A 54 -105.92 14.98 -30.78
CA GLY A 54 -104.57 14.47 -31.00
C GLY A 54 -104.53 13.54 -32.20
N HIS A 55 -103.30 13.24 -32.64
CA HIS A 55 -103.04 12.34 -33.75
C HIS A 55 -102.25 11.11 -33.28
N ALA A 56 -102.57 9.94 -33.81
CA ALA A 56 -101.67 8.81 -33.70
C ALA A 56 -100.44 9.06 -34.59
N ILE A 57 -99.26 8.60 -34.16
CA ILE A 57 -98.01 8.79 -34.92
C ILE A 57 -98.12 8.31 -36.38
N GLY A 58 -98.94 7.28 -36.65
CA GLY A 58 -99.17 6.75 -38.00
C GLY A 58 -99.92 7.70 -38.94
N GLU A 59 -100.60 8.71 -38.40
CA GLU A 59 -101.33 9.72 -39.17
C GLU A 59 -100.41 10.85 -39.66
N ILE A 60 -99.20 10.96 -39.10
CA ILE A 60 -98.19 11.96 -39.50
C ILE A 60 -97.17 11.27 -40.42
N ILE A 61 -97.39 11.41 -41.73
CA ILE A 61 -96.54 10.82 -42.77
C ILE A 61 -95.07 11.20 -42.52
N GLY A 62 -94.21 10.19 -42.39
CA GLY A 62 -92.76 10.35 -42.23
C GLY A 62 -92.27 10.52 -40.78
N LEU A 63 -93.15 10.76 -39.80
CA LEU A 63 -92.74 10.91 -38.40
C LEU A 63 -92.17 9.61 -37.82
N ALA A 64 -92.82 8.48 -38.08
CA ALA A 64 -92.33 7.16 -37.64
C ALA A 64 -90.92 6.87 -38.19
N THR A 65 -90.69 7.17 -39.47
CA THR A 65 -89.38 7.02 -40.13
C THR A 65 -88.34 7.97 -39.52
N ALA A 66 -88.71 9.21 -39.25
CA ALA A 66 -87.81 10.19 -38.63
C ALA A 66 -87.41 9.78 -37.21
N LEU A 67 -88.35 9.22 -36.42
CA LEU A 67 -88.06 8.70 -35.08
C LEU A 67 -87.19 7.44 -35.13
N ALA A 68 -87.43 6.53 -36.07
CA ALA A 68 -86.61 5.33 -36.26
C ALA A 68 -85.15 5.64 -36.64
N GLY A 69 -84.87 6.81 -37.20
CA GLY A 69 -83.52 7.28 -37.52
C GLY A 69 -82.79 7.99 -36.37
N LYS A 70 -83.45 8.23 -35.22
CA LYS A 70 -82.79 8.78 -34.03
C LYS A 70 -82.14 7.64 -33.24
N ALA A 71 -80.95 7.88 -32.69
CA ALA A 71 -80.32 6.93 -31.80
C ALA A 71 -81.19 6.70 -30.55
N ASP A 72 -81.27 5.45 -30.08
CA ASP A 72 -82.04 5.13 -28.88
C ASP A 72 -81.40 5.78 -27.63
N ALA A 73 -82.15 5.87 -26.53
CA ALA A 73 -81.63 6.47 -25.30
C ALA A 73 -80.51 5.61 -24.64
N ALA A 74 -80.36 4.36 -25.07
CA ALA A 74 -79.47 3.38 -24.47
C ALA A 74 -78.18 3.17 -25.26
N HIS A 75 -77.98 3.83 -26.40
CA HIS A 75 -76.84 3.53 -27.26
C HIS A 75 -75.54 3.86 -26.55
N ASN A 76 -74.62 2.91 -26.56
CA ASN A 76 -73.29 3.05 -25.99
C ASN A 76 -72.28 3.17 -27.14
N HIS A 77 -71.29 4.05 -26.99
CA HIS A 77 -70.13 4.06 -27.87
C HIS A 77 -69.06 3.13 -27.29
N ALA A 78 -68.78 2.02 -27.96
CA ALA A 78 -67.63 1.19 -27.66
C ALA A 78 -66.39 1.75 -28.35
N LEU A 79 -65.23 1.72 -27.69
CA LEU A 79 -63.95 2.12 -28.31
C LEU A 79 -63.64 1.28 -29.57
N SER A 80 -64.10 0.03 -29.63
CA SER A 80 -63.98 -0.84 -30.80
C SER A 80 -64.84 -0.41 -32.00
N GLY A 81 -65.77 0.54 -31.80
CA GLY A 81 -66.60 1.09 -32.86
C GLY A 81 -66.03 2.35 -33.51
N LEU A 82 -64.90 2.86 -33.02
CA LEU A 82 -64.22 4.03 -33.58
C LEU A 82 -63.29 3.57 -34.71
N SER A 83 -63.45 4.14 -35.91
CA SER A 83 -62.66 3.75 -37.10
C SER A 83 -61.18 4.10 -36.99
N ASP A 84 -60.83 5.03 -36.11
CA ASP A 84 -59.48 5.47 -35.82
C ASP A 84 -58.88 4.79 -34.57
N VAL A 85 -59.57 3.80 -33.98
CA VAL A 85 -59.09 3.06 -32.80
C VAL A 85 -59.00 1.55 -33.11
N THR A 86 -57.78 1.05 -33.22
CA THR A 86 -57.51 -0.39 -33.33
C THR A 86 -57.13 -0.96 -31.97
N ALA A 87 -58.14 -1.33 -31.17
CA ALA A 87 -57.97 -1.90 -29.82
C ALA A 87 -58.60 -3.29 -29.64
N THR A 88 -59.09 -3.90 -30.73
CA THR A 88 -59.74 -5.21 -30.72
C THR A 88 -58.79 -6.28 -30.17
N GLY A 89 -59.21 -6.99 -29.12
CA GLY A 89 -58.44 -8.06 -28.50
C GLY A 89 -57.26 -7.61 -27.63
N ALA A 90 -57.15 -6.32 -27.34
CA ALA A 90 -56.09 -5.81 -26.47
C ALA A 90 -56.25 -6.35 -25.02
N PRO A 91 -55.15 -6.84 -24.39
CA PRO A 91 -55.19 -7.27 -23.00
C PRO A 91 -55.61 -6.13 -22.05
N THR A 92 -56.30 -6.47 -20.96
CA THR A 92 -56.60 -5.51 -19.88
C THR A 92 -55.31 -4.90 -19.33
N GLY A 93 -55.23 -3.57 -19.30
CA GLY A 93 -54.07 -2.83 -18.79
C GLY A 93 -53.17 -2.19 -19.85
N THR A 94 -53.47 -2.35 -21.14
CA THR A 94 -52.79 -1.60 -22.22
C THR A 94 -53.32 -0.17 -22.33
N VAL A 95 -52.49 0.75 -22.81
CA VAL A 95 -52.85 2.14 -23.08
C VAL A 95 -53.01 2.37 -24.58
N LEU A 96 -53.82 3.35 -24.99
CA LEU A 96 -53.91 3.75 -26.39
C LEU A 96 -52.76 4.70 -26.74
N VAL A 97 -52.06 4.40 -27.82
CA VAL A 97 -50.95 5.22 -28.36
C VAL A 97 -51.35 5.70 -29.75
N LYS A 98 -51.15 6.99 -30.02
CA LYS A 98 -51.41 7.57 -31.34
C LYS A 98 -50.24 7.25 -32.27
N THR A 99 -50.50 6.48 -33.32
CA THR A 99 -49.54 6.18 -34.39
C THR A 99 -49.98 6.82 -35.71
N ALA A 100 -49.17 6.69 -36.75
CA ALA A 100 -49.52 7.19 -38.09
C ALA A 100 -50.81 6.55 -38.67
N GLY A 101 -51.19 5.37 -38.16
CA GLY A 101 -52.39 4.63 -38.59
C GLY A 101 -53.62 4.82 -37.70
N GLY A 102 -53.59 5.75 -36.74
CA GLY A 102 -54.66 5.97 -35.75
C GLY A 102 -54.23 5.63 -34.32
N TRP A 103 -55.19 5.53 -33.42
CA TRP A 103 -54.98 5.07 -32.04
C TRP A 103 -54.90 3.55 -32.01
N GLN A 104 -53.86 3.00 -31.40
CA GLN A 104 -53.64 1.55 -31.31
C GLN A 104 -53.32 1.17 -29.87
N ALA A 105 -53.67 -0.06 -29.47
CA ALA A 105 -53.26 -0.57 -28.16
C ALA A 105 -51.73 -0.74 -28.11
N GLY A 106 -51.08 -0.02 -27.19
CA GLY A 106 -49.65 -0.12 -26.91
C GLY A 106 -49.38 -0.62 -25.50
N GLY A 107 -48.24 -1.27 -25.32
CA GLY A 107 -47.68 -1.49 -23.98
C GLY A 107 -47.36 -0.15 -23.32
N LEU A 108 -47.33 -0.12 -21.99
CA LEU A 108 -46.90 1.07 -21.22
C LEU A 108 -45.56 1.60 -21.73
N ASP A 109 -44.63 0.70 -22.08
CA ASP A 109 -43.34 1.02 -22.68
C ASP A 109 -43.45 1.79 -24.00
N ALA A 110 -44.39 1.42 -24.89
CA ALA A 110 -44.57 2.08 -26.18
C ALA A 110 -45.10 3.53 -26.05
N ALA A 111 -45.96 3.79 -25.05
CA ALA A 111 -46.48 5.14 -24.76
C ALA A 111 -45.43 6.04 -24.07
N ILE A 112 -44.60 5.43 -23.22
CA ILE A 112 -43.57 6.09 -22.42
C ILE A 112 -42.35 6.51 -23.26
N ILE A 113 -41.96 5.70 -24.25
CA ILE A 113 -40.72 5.90 -25.02
C ILE A 113 -40.84 7.06 -26.02
N GLN A 114 -42.05 7.45 -26.45
CA GLN A 114 -42.18 8.44 -27.52
C GLN A 114 -42.01 9.90 -27.08
N SER A 115 -42.06 10.23 -25.78
CA SER A 115 -41.89 11.62 -25.32
C SER A 115 -40.45 12.03 -24.99
N GLY A 116 -39.51 11.08 -24.87
CA GLY A 116 -38.13 11.36 -24.42
C GLY A 116 -38.02 12.07 -23.05
N THR A 117 -39.15 12.28 -22.38
CA THR A 117 -39.33 13.12 -21.19
C THR A 117 -40.29 12.38 -20.28
N ILE A 118 -39.87 11.24 -19.74
CA ILE A 118 -40.29 10.94 -18.38
C ILE A 118 -39.52 11.94 -17.52
N ASP A 119 -40.20 13.00 -17.13
CA ASP A 119 -39.81 13.77 -15.97
C ASP A 119 -39.54 12.77 -14.84
N ALA A 120 -38.30 12.72 -14.36
CA ALA A 120 -37.86 11.79 -13.32
C ALA A 120 -38.77 11.84 -12.07
N ALA A 121 -39.55 12.90 -11.90
CA ALA A 121 -40.59 13.02 -10.87
C ALA A 121 -41.75 12.00 -11.00
N ARG A 122 -42.02 11.46 -12.19
CA ARG A 122 -43.19 10.57 -12.45
C ARG A 122 -42.85 9.08 -12.48
N LEU A 123 -41.58 8.70 -12.35
CA LEU A 123 -41.13 7.30 -12.17
C LEU A 123 -40.02 7.19 -11.11
N PRO A 124 -40.28 7.63 -9.86
CA PRO A 124 -39.25 7.76 -8.82
C PRO A 124 -38.60 6.42 -8.42
N THR A 125 -39.20 5.28 -8.74
CA THR A 125 -38.71 3.96 -8.29
C THR A 125 -37.70 3.32 -9.25
N VAL A 126 -37.70 3.67 -10.54
CA VAL A 126 -36.78 3.05 -11.52
C VAL A 126 -35.45 3.81 -11.63
N THR A 127 -35.43 5.11 -11.33
CA THR A 127 -34.22 5.95 -11.46
C THR A 127 -33.45 6.13 -10.15
N THR A 128 -34.06 5.88 -8.99
CA THR A 128 -33.38 6.02 -7.68
C THR A 128 -32.46 4.85 -7.33
N GLY A 129 -32.59 3.71 -8.02
CA GLY A 129 -31.74 2.53 -7.82
C GLY A 129 -30.59 2.38 -8.81
N LEU A 130 -30.50 3.25 -9.82
CA LEU A 130 -29.46 3.18 -10.86
C LEU A 130 -28.28 4.10 -10.51
N ALA A 131 -27.06 3.65 -10.79
CA ALA A 131 -25.88 4.50 -10.70
C ALA A 131 -25.85 5.49 -11.89
N PRO A 132 -25.34 6.72 -11.70
CA PRO A 132 -25.11 7.66 -12.80
C PRO A 132 -24.22 7.05 -13.89
N LEU A 133 -24.55 7.28 -15.16
CA LEU A 133 -23.76 6.79 -16.29
C LEU A 133 -22.35 7.39 -16.30
N ALA A 134 -22.25 8.70 -16.05
CA ALA A 134 -21.00 9.41 -15.94
C ALA A 134 -20.58 9.49 -14.48
N SER A 135 -19.36 9.04 -14.19
CA SER A 135 -18.72 9.16 -12.88
C SER A 135 -19.59 8.64 -11.72
N PRO A 136 -20.07 7.38 -11.76
CA PRO A 136 -20.82 6.81 -10.65
C PRO A 136 -19.99 6.84 -9.36
N ALA A 137 -20.62 7.24 -8.25
CA ALA A 137 -20.04 7.08 -6.93
C ALA A 137 -20.30 5.65 -6.44
N PHE A 138 -19.25 4.86 -6.24
CA PHE A 138 -19.36 3.54 -5.62
C PHE A 138 -19.36 3.67 -4.09
N SER A 139 -20.28 2.99 -3.41
CA SER A 139 -20.33 2.90 -1.95
C SER A 139 -20.48 1.45 -1.49
N GLY A 140 -20.18 1.14 -0.24
CA GLY A 140 -20.16 -0.23 0.28
C GLY A 140 -19.00 -1.07 -0.29
N THR A 141 -19.27 -2.32 -0.66
CA THR A 141 -18.30 -3.27 -1.23
C THR A 141 -18.64 -3.58 -2.70
N PRO A 142 -18.32 -2.68 -3.65
CA PRO A 142 -18.61 -2.90 -5.06
C PRO A 142 -17.88 -4.12 -5.61
N THR A 143 -18.58 -4.96 -6.36
CA THR A 143 -18.00 -6.12 -7.06
C THR A 143 -17.85 -5.81 -8.55
N ALA A 144 -16.72 -6.20 -9.13
CA ALA A 144 -16.51 -6.18 -10.58
C ALA A 144 -15.86 -7.52 -11.02
N PRO A 145 -15.99 -7.92 -12.30
CA PRO A 145 -15.26 -9.07 -12.83
C PRO A 145 -13.75 -8.89 -12.66
N THR A 146 -13.05 -9.96 -12.27
CA THR A 146 -11.59 -9.92 -12.16
C THR A 146 -10.96 -10.03 -13.54
N ALA A 147 -10.19 -9.02 -13.93
CA ALA A 147 -9.51 -8.99 -15.21
C ALA A 147 -8.44 -10.10 -15.31
N ALA A 148 -8.13 -10.52 -16.54
CA ALA A 148 -7.01 -11.44 -16.78
C ALA A 148 -5.67 -10.75 -16.49
N ALA A 149 -4.65 -11.52 -16.09
CA ALA A 149 -3.30 -11.00 -15.83
C ALA A 149 -2.74 -10.24 -17.05
N GLY A 150 -2.07 -9.11 -16.79
CA GLY A 150 -1.49 -8.25 -17.84
C GLY A 150 -2.47 -7.28 -18.52
N THR A 151 -3.74 -7.27 -18.11
CA THR A 151 -4.73 -6.28 -18.60
C THR A 151 -4.28 -4.85 -18.26
N ASN A 152 -4.23 -3.96 -19.26
CA ASN A 152 -3.73 -2.58 -19.16
C ASN A 152 -4.68 -1.54 -19.77
N THR A 153 -5.99 -1.75 -19.61
CA THR A 153 -7.05 -0.87 -20.13
C THR A 153 -7.60 0.06 -19.06
N THR A 154 -8.67 0.80 -19.37
CA THR A 154 -9.40 1.65 -18.42
C THR A 154 -10.40 0.89 -17.55
N GLN A 155 -10.40 -0.45 -17.59
CA GLN A 155 -11.24 -1.28 -16.73
C GLN A 155 -10.91 -1.06 -15.24
N LEU A 156 -11.92 -1.10 -14.37
CA LEU A 156 -11.73 -1.09 -12.93
C LEU A 156 -10.87 -2.28 -12.48
N ALA A 157 -9.80 -2.01 -11.74
CA ALA A 157 -8.97 -3.05 -11.13
C ALA A 157 -9.65 -3.60 -9.86
N THR A 158 -9.92 -4.90 -9.83
CA THR A 158 -10.42 -5.57 -8.62
C THR A 158 -9.30 -5.84 -7.63
N THR A 159 -9.63 -5.99 -6.34
CA THR A 159 -8.66 -6.38 -5.31
C THR A 159 -8.00 -7.73 -5.61
N ALA A 160 -8.75 -8.68 -6.18
CA ALA A 160 -8.22 -9.98 -6.61
C ALA A 160 -7.18 -9.84 -7.74
N PHE A 161 -7.42 -8.96 -8.72
CA PHE A 161 -6.45 -8.69 -9.79
C PHE A 161 -5.15 -8.09 -9.23
N VAL A 162 -5.25 -7.09 -8.35
CA VAL A 162 -4.08 -6.45 -7.73
C VAL A 162 -3.29 -7.43 -6.88
N ALA A 163 -3.97 -8.24 -6.06
CA ALA A 163 -3.31 -9.27 -5.25
C ALA A 163 -2.55 -10.29 -6.11
N ALA A 164 -3.16 -10.76 -7.20
CA ALA A 164 -2.51 -11.68 -8.14
C ALA A 164 -1.30 -11.04 -8.83
N ALA A 165 -1.39 -9.77 -9.24
CA ALA A 165 -0.28 -9.05 -9.85
C ALA A 165 0.91 -8.86 -8.89
N VAL A 166 0.65 -8.51 -7.62
CA VAL A 166 1.68 -8.40 -6.58
C VAL A 166 2.32 -9.76 -6.30
N ALA A 167 1.52 -10.82 -6.18
CA ALA A 167 2.04 -12.18 -6.00
C ALA A 167 2.91 -12.62 -7.19
N ALA A 168 2.49 -12.31 -8.43
CA ALA A 168 3.28 -12.59 -9.62
C ALA A 168 4.60 -11.81 -9.64
N LEU A 169 4.61 -10.54 -9.19
CA LEU A 169 5.83 -9.75 -9.06
C LEU A 169 6.81 -10.36 -8.05
N ILE A 170 6.31 -10.76 -6.87
CA ILE A 170 7.10 -11.43 -5.83
C ILE A 170 7.67 -12.76 -6.37
N ASN A 171 6.84 -13.55 -7.05
CA ASN A 171 7.23 -14.84 -7.63
C ASN A 171 8.12 -14.72 -8.88
N SER A 172 8.20 -13.54 -9.51
CA SER A 172 9.11 -13.25 -10.62
C SER A 172 10.47 -12.74 -10.14
N SER A 173 10.58 -12.41 -8.85
CA SER A 173 11.85 -12.09 -8.20
C SER A 173 12.31 -13.13 -7.14
N PRO A 174 12.19 -14.47 -7.36
CA PRO A 174 12.69 -15.43 -6.39
C PRO A 174 14.19 -15.26 -6.18
N ALA A 175 14.98 -15.13 -7.24
CA ALA A 175 16.43 -15.03 -7.12
C ALA A 175 16.89 -13.78 -6.35
N ALA A 176 16.22 -12.63 -6.52
CA ALA A 176 16.59 -11.40 -5.80
C ALA A 176 16.11 -11.43 -4.33
N LEU A 177 14.90 -11.96 -4.06
CA LEU A 177 14.40 -12.17 -2.71
C LEU A 177 15.20 -13.27 -1.98
N ASP A 178 15.63 -14.30 -2.70
CA ASP A 178 16.53 -15.35 -2.22
C ASP A 178 17.90 -14.74 -1.92
N THR A 179 18.45 -13.90 -2.80
CA THR A 179 19.69 -13.16 -2.51
C THR A 179 19.54 -12.29 -1.24
N LEU A 180 18.44 -11.57 -1.07
CA LEU A 180 18.20 -10.77 0.14
C LEU A 180 18.07 -11.64 1.41
N LYS A 181 17.42 -12.80 1.30
CA LYS A 181 17.29 -13.79 2.38
C LYS A 181 18.62 -14.46 2.71
N GLU A 182 19.41 -14.81 1.70
CA GLU A 182 20.75 -15.36 1.81
C GLU A 182 21.69 -14.34 2.46
N LEU A 183 21.65 -13.08 2.04
CA LEU A 183 22.41 -12.00 2.66
C LEU A 183 21.99 -11.76 4.11
N ALA A 184 20.68 -11.70 4.40
CA ALA A 184 20.18 -11.56 5.77
C ALA A 184 20.63 -12.74 6.65
N THR A 185 20.56 -13.96 6.11
CA THR A 185 21.03 -15.18 6.80
C THR A 185 22.55 -15.17 6.99
N ALA A 186 23.33 -14.76 5.98
CA ALA A 186 24.79 -14.66 6.04
C ALA A 186 25.27 -13.61 7.06
N LEU A 187 24.46 -12.56 7.27
CA LEU A 187 24.67 -11.55 8.30
C LEU A 187 24.04 -11.95 9.66
N GLY A 188 23.49 -13.15 9.78
CA GLY A 188 22.93 -13.68 11.03
C GLY A 188 21.60 -13.07 11.46
N ASN A 189 20.84 -12.46 10.54
CA ASN A 189 19.64 -11.68 10.83
C ASN A 189 19.88 -10.58 11.88
N ASP A 190 21.09 -10.02 11.92
CA ASP A 190 21.52 -9.06 12.92
C ASP A 190 21.11 -7.63 12.54
N ALA A 191 20.07 -7.11 13.21
CA ALA A 191 19.61 -5.74 13.05
C ALA A 191 20.69 -4.68 13.38
N ASN A 192 21.70 -5.06 14.17
CA ASN A 192 22.80 -4.21 14.60
C ASN A 192 24.15 -4.70 14.05
N PHE A 193 24.17 -5.33 12.86
CA PHE A 193 25.37 -5.93 12.26
C PHE A 193 26.64 -5.08 12.41
N ALA A 194 26.55 -3.77 12.14
CA ALA A 194 27.68 -2.84 12.29
C ALA A 194 28.23 -2.84 13.73
N THR A 195 27.36 -2.73 14.73
CA THR A 195 27.74 -2.75 16.16
C THR A 195 28.35 -4.10 16.54
N THR A 196 27.77 -5.20 16.09
CA THR A 196 28.26 -6.56 16.37
C THR A 196 29.65 -6.79 15.78
N VAL A 197 29.86 -6.41 14.51
CA VAL A 197 31.18 -6.50 13.86
C VAL A 197 32.19 -5.61 14.56
N THR A 198 31.83 -4.37 14.90
CA THR A 198 32.71 -3.46 15.65
C THR A 198 33.12 -4.06 17.00
N ASN A 199 32.17 -4.63 17.76
CA ASN A 199 32.46 -5.29 19.04
C ASN A 199 33.32 -6.54 18.87
N ALA A 200 33.04 -7.37 17.87
CA ALA A 200 33.82 -8.56 17.58
C ALA A 200 35.27 -8.20 17.20
N LEU A 201 35.44 -7.17 16.36
CA LEU A 201 36.75 -6.70 15.93
C LEU A 201 37.55 -6.07 17.09
N ALA A 202 36.87 -5.31 17.97
CA ALA A 202 37.47 -4.76 19.19
C ALA A 202 38.05 -5.84 20.13
N GLY A 203 37.60 -7.10 20.02
CA GLY A 203 38.15 -8.24 20.76
C GLY A 203 39.15 -9.12 20.01
N LYS A 204 39.36 -8.95 18.69
CA LYS A 204 40.14 -9.88 17.84
C LYS A 204 41.65 -9.65 17.84
N GLN A 205 42.13 -8.58 18.41
CA GLN A 205 43.38 -8.65 19.15
C GLN A 205 42.92 -8.92 20.57
N PRO A 206 43.19 -10.08 21.20
CA PRO A 206 43.00 -10.17 22.63
C PRO A 206 43.64 -8.92 23.23
N LEU A 207 43.02 -8.35 24.25
CA LEU A 207 43.74 -7.55 25.23
C LEU A 207 44.82 -8.49 25.81
N SER A 208 45.85 -8.77 25.02
CA SER A 208 46.91 -9.69 25.33
C SER A 208 47.60 -8.97 26.46
N ALA A 209 47.45 -9.50 27.67
CA ALA A 209 48.05 -8.89 28.84
C ALA A 209 49.54 -8.62 28.59
N VAL A 210 50.20 -9.47 27.78
CA VAL A 210 51.57 -9.28 27.31
C VAL A 210 51.71 -8.09 26.37
N LEU A 211 50.90 -7.96 25.31
CA LEU A 211 51.01 -6.84 24.36
C LEU A 211 50.55 -5.51 24.97
N THR A 212 49.54 -5.53 25.82
CA THR A 212 49.11 -4.38 26.63
C THR A 212 50.22 -3.96 27.61
N ALA A 213 50.84 -4.91 28.33
CA ALA A 213 51.97 -4.61 29.20
C ALA A 213 53.19 -4.11 28.42
N PHE A 214 53.49 -4.73 27.27
CA PHE A 214 54.57 -4.34 26.36
C PHE A 214 54.37 -2.90 25.84
N ALA A 215 53.16 -2.57 25.38
CA ALA A 215 52.82 -1.24 24.87
C ALA A 215 52.73 -0.16 25.97
N ALA A 216 52.42 -0.54 27.20
CA ALA A 216 52.38 0.38 28.34
C ALA A 216 53.78 0.72 28.88
N LEU A 217 54.80 -0.06 28.54
CA LEU A 217 56.16 0.20 29.01
C LEU A 217 56.83 1.27 28.13
N THR A 218 57.43 2.26 28.76
CA THR A 218 58.26 3.28 28.09
C THR A 218 59.73 2.88 28.13
N TRP A 219 60.35 2.72 26.96
CA TRP A 219 61.76 2.32 26.82
C TRP A 219 62.60 3.38 26.13
N THR A 220 63.87 3.40 26.51
CA THR A 220 64.89 4.18 25.83
C THR A 220 65.92 3.27 25.18
N SER A 221 66.68 3.81 24.22
CA SER A 221 67.76 3.04 23.59
C SER A 221 68.75 2.52 24.65
N GLY A 222 68.99 1.21 24.63
CA GLY A 222 69.86 0.52 25.58
C GLY A 222 69.15 -0.14 26.77
N ASP A 223 67.84 0.02 26.92
CA ASP A 223 67.07 -0.71 27.95
C ASP A 223 67.01 -2.21 27.62
N LEU A 224 66.94 -3.04 28.66
CA LEU A 224 66.76 -4.49 28.56
C LEU A 224 65.37 -4.90 29.04
N LEU A 225 64.73 -5.79 28.29
CA LEU A 225 63.45 -6.38 28.63
C LEU A 225 63.63 -7.80 29.15
N TYR A 226 62.93 -8.13 30.22
CA TYR A 226 63.03 -9.44 30.83
C TYR A 226 61.72 -9.86 31.51
N ALA A 227 61.58 -11.16 31.78
CA ALA A 227 60.50 -11.68 32.61
C ALA A 227 60.85 -11.46 34.09
N GLY A 228 60.11 -10.56 34.75
CA GLY A 228 60.24 -10.25 36.17
C GLY A 228 59.50 -11.23 37.08
N ALA A 229 59.24 -10.79 38.31
CA ALA A 229 58.54 -11.60 39.30
C ALA A 229 57.17 -12.09 38.77
N ALA A 230 56.86 -13.36 39.06
CA ALA A 230 55.66 -14.05 38.59
C ALA A 230 55.45 -14.05 37.05
N GLY A 231 56.51 -13.87 36.26
CA GLY A 231 56.46 -13.94 34.79
C GLY A 231 55.94 -12.68 34.11
N ALA A 232 55.73 -11.58 34.85
CA ALA A 232 55.35 -10.30 34.27
C ALA A 232 56.51 -9.69 33.45
N LEU A 233 56.21 -9.10 32.30
CA LEU A 233 57.23 -8.40 31.52
C LEU A 233 57.71 -7.15 32.27
N ALA A 234 59.02 -7.03 32.49
CA ALA A 234 59.66 -5.95 33.21
C ALA A 234 60.79 -5.34 32.38
N ARG A 235 61.14 -4.10 32.74
CA ARG A 235 62.21 -3.33 32.12
C ARG A 235 63.35 -3.14 33.10
N LEU A 236 64.57 -3.37 32.64
CA LEU A 236 65.79 -2.93 33.29
C LEU A 236 66.32 -1.72 32.49
N PRO A 237 66.35 -0.51 33.08
CA PRO A 237 66.91 0.66 32.40
C PRO A 237 68.35 0.41 31.95
N LYS A 238 68.79 1.10 30.90
CA LYS A 238 70.18 1.02 30.44
C LYS A 238 71.17 1.27 31.59
N GLY A 239 72.22 0.45 31.63
CA GLY A 239 73.30 0.62 32.59
C GLY A 239 74.09 1.90 32.34
N SER A 240 74.83 2.33 33.35
CA SER A 240 75.91 3.32 33.20
C SER A 240 77.18 2.61 32.73
N ASP A 241 78.08 3.37 32.11
CA ASP A 241 79.38 2.86 31.71
C ASP A 241 80.13 2.24 32.91
N GLY A 242 80.81 1.12 32.67
CA GLY A 242 81.47 0.36 33.73
C GLY A 242 80.51 -0.50 34.58
N GLN A 243 79.25 -0.69 34.17
CA GLN A 243 78.39 -1.72 34.73
C GLN A 243 78.39 -2.99 33.89
N ILE A 244 78.28 -4.15 34.54
CA ILE A 244 78.10 -5.45 33.91
C ILE A 244 76.72 -6.02 34.27
N LEU A 245 76.13 -6.78 33.35
CA LEU A 245 74.88 -7.48 33.61
C LEU A 245 75.16 -8.70 34.49
N THR A 246 74.44 -8.81 35.60
CA THR A 246 74.51 -9.95 36.52
C THR A 246 73.11 -10.41 36.90
N LEU A 247 73.02 -11.49 37.67
CA LEU A 247 71.79 -11.93 38.32
C LEU A 247 71.80 -11.51 39.79
N ALA A 248 70.82 -10.70 40.20
CA ALA A 248 70.54 -10.40 41.59
C ALA A 248 69.25 -11.12 41.98
N SER A 249 69.35 -12.08 42.91
CA SER A 249 68.21 -12.91 43.34
C SER A 249 67.47 -13.60 42.18
N GLY A 250 68.21 -13.99 41.14
CA GLY A 250 67.68 -14.68 39.95
C GLY A 250 67.10 -13.76 38.86
N LEU A 251 67.13 -12.44 39.05
CA LEU A 251 66.68 -11.47 38.04
C LEU A 251 67.86 -10.69 37.44
N PRO A 252 67.80 -10.29 36.15
CA PRO A 252 68.80 -9.41 35.55
C PRO A 252 68.92 -8.08 36.29
N ALA A 253 70.15 -7.70 36.66
CA ALA A 253 70.47 -6.44 37.32
C ALA A 253 71.84 -5.92 36.88
N TRP A 254 72.04 -4.60 36.93
CA TRP A 254 73.35 -3.99 36.71
C TRP A 254 74.17 -4.02 38.01
N ALA A 255 75.39 -4.54 37.94
CA ALA A 255 76.38 -4.42 38.99
C ALA A 255 77.54 -3.56 38.49
N ALA A 256 78.23 -2.88 39.41
CA ALA A 256 79.51 -2.28 39.08
C ALA A 256 80.43 -3.38 38.54
N ALA A 257 81.10 -3.09 37.41
CA ALA A 257 82.22 -3.92 37.00
C ALA A 257 83.20 -3.98 38.18
N PRO A 258 83.81 -5.15 38.44
CA PRO A 258 84.84 -5.26 39.46
C PRO A 258 85.89 -4.16 39.24
N ALA A 259 86.39 -3.55 40.32
CA ALA A 259 87.44 -2.55 40.24
C ALA A 259 88.60 -3.08 39.38
N ALA A 260 89.20 -2.23 38.56
CA ALA A 260 90.36 -2.61 37.74
C ALA A 260 91.37 -3.37 38.62
N GLY A 261 91.65 -4.63 38.27
CA GLY A 261 92.54 -5.51 39.05
C GLY A 261 91.87 -6.62 39.86
N VAL A 262 90.54 -6.69 39.95
CA VAL A 262 89.87 -7.86 40.53
C VAL A 262 89.84 -8.99 39.49
N PRO A 263 90.42 -10.17 39.78
CA PRO A 263 90.35 -11.31 38.88
C PRO A 263 88.87 -11.62 38.58
N ILE A 264 88.53 -11.84 37.31
CA ILE A 264 87.37 -12.67 37.00
C ILE A 264 87.73 -14.03 37.58
N ASP A 265 87.21 -14.38 38.76
CA ASP A 265 87.47 -15.68 39.39
C ASP A 265 86.76 -16.74 38.54
N VAL A 266 87.45 -17.18 37.49
CA VAL A 266 87.17 -18.42 36.77
C VAL A 266 87.60 -19.58 37.67
N GLY A 267 86.92 -19.69 38.82
CA GLY A 267 87.07 -20.73 39.83
C GLY A 267 88.48 -21.28 39.93
N SER A 268 89.40 -20.50 40.51
CA SER A 268 90.82 -20.86 40.71
C SER A 268 91.06 -22.24 41.40
N GLY A 269 90.01 -22.87 41.93
CA GLY A 269 90.01 -24.23 42.50
C GLY A 269 89.67 -25.41 41.57
N SER A 270 89.16 -25.19 40.34
CA SER A 270 88.59 -26.28 39.52
C SER A 270 89.54 -26.77 38.41
N VAL A 271 89.65 -28.09 38.22
CA VAL A 271 90.34 -28.69 37.07
C VAL A 271 89.65 -28.24 35.78
N GLY A 272 90.42 -27.84 34.78
CA GLY A 272 89.92 -27.29 33.51
C GLY A 272 89.76 -25.77 33.50
N ALA A 273 89.99 -25.07 34.62
CA ALA A 273 89.99 -23.61 34.66
C ALA A 273 91.09 -23.03 33.74
N PHE A 274 90.74 -21.99 32.98
CA PHE A 274 91.65 -21.26 32.11
C PHE A 274 92.01 -19.92 32.72
N ILE A 275 93.29 -19.61 32.81
CA ILE A 275 93.77 -18.33 33.34
C ILE A 275 94.83 -17.75 32.42
N ILE A 276 95.04 -16.43 32.49
CA ILE A 276 96.23 -15.81 31.95
C ILE A 276 97.24 -15.66 33.08
N ALA A 277 98.44 -16.22 32.90
CA ALA A 277 99.49 -16.18 33.90
C ALA A 277 100.85 -15.80 33.29
N ARG A 278 101.72 -15.26 34.14
CA ARG A 278 103.14 -15.05 33.83
C ARG A 278 103.99 -16.16 34.39
N LYS A 279 105.00 -16.53 33.62
CA LYS A 279 106.06 -17.41 34.07
C LYS A 279 107.02 -16.65 35.00
N THR A 280 107.22 -17.16 36.20
CA THR A 280 108.13 -16.58 37.21
C THR A 280 109.52 -17.22 37.20
N ASN A 281 109.67 -18.42 36.65
CA ASN A 281 110.97 -19.09 36.48
C ASN A 281 111.62 -18.77 35.12
N SER A 282 112.84 -19.27 34.86
CA SER A 282 113.58 -19.06 33.59
C SER A 282 113.53 -20.25 32.61
N SER A 283 112.64 -21.22 32.81
CA SER A 283 112.54 -22.39 31.91
C SER A 283 111.55 -22.19 30.76
N ALA A 284 111.92 -22.36 29.50
CA ALA A 284 110.97 -22.21 28.39
C ALA A 284 109.74 -23.14 28.55
N ALA A 285 108.55 -22.65 28.18
CA ALA A 285 107.31 -23.42 28.25
C ALA A 285 106.64 -23.48 26.87
N SER A 286 106.88 -24.56 26.13
CA SER A 286 106.25 -24.80 24.83
C SER A 286 104.73 -24.96 24.95
N ASN A 287 103.99 -24.70 23.87
CA ASN A 287 102.56 -25.00 23.83
C ASN A 287 102.31 -26.49 24.14
N GLY A 288 101.30 -26.76 24.96
CA GLY A 288 100.97 -28.10 25.46
C GLY A 288 101.85 -28.61 26.61
N SER A 289 102.95 -27.91 26.95
CA SER A 289 103.84 -28.30 28.05
C SER A 289 103.21 -28.03 29.41
N THR A 290 103.62 -28.85 30.38
CA THR A 290 103.19 -28.76 31.77
C THR A 290 104.09 -27.81 32.54
N VAL A 291 103.49 -26.92 33.33
CA VAL A 291 104.15 -25.95 34.19
C VAL A 291 103.58 -26.06 35.60
N SER A 292 104.45 -26.16 36.61
CA SER A 292 104.04 -26.09 38.02
C SER A 292 103.43 -24.73 38.33
N GLY A 293 102.32 -24.70 39.08
CA GLY A 293 101.67 -23.48 39.53
C GLY A 293 102.63 -22.57 40.30
N SER A 294 103.60 -23.12 41.04
CA SER A 294 104.61 -22.33 41.77
C SER A 294 105.46 -21.44 40.83
N ASN A 295 105.56 -21.82 39.56
CA ASN A 295 106.29 -21.10 38.51
C ASN A 295 105.38 -20.18 37.69
N LEU A 296 104.12 -20.02 38.10
CA LEU A 296 103.13 -19.18 37.45
C LEU A 296 102.57 -18.18 38.45
N GLN A 297 102.48 -16.93 38.02
CA GLN A 297 101.81 -15.86 38.75
C GLN A 297 100.58 -15.47 37.95
N ALA A 298 99.40 -15.55 38.57
CA ALA A 298 98.17 -15.05 37.95
C ALA A 298 98.35 -13.56 37.66
N THR A 299 98.07 -13.15 36.43
CA THR A 299 98.26 -11.76 36.02
C THR A 299 97.01 -11.15 35.44
N TYR A 300 96.75 -9.92 35.85
CA TYR A 300 95.72 -9.07 35.29
C TYR A 300 96.36 -8.01 34.37
N TYR A 301 95.69 -7.64 33.28
CA TYR A 301 96.08 -6.52 32.42
C TYR A 301 95.15 -5.34 32.68
N ASP A 302 95.68 -4.24 33.21
CA ASP A 302 94.89 -3.03 33.52
C ASP A 302 94.69 -2.10 32.29
N GLY A 303 95.09 -2.58 31.10
CA GLY A 303 95.11 -1.80 29.87
C GLY A 303 96.47 -1.17 29.55
N THR A 304 97.35 -1.02 30.54
CA THR A 304 98.69 -0.40 30.38
C THR A 304 99.83 -1.27 30.89
N SER A 305 99.60 -2.03 31.94
CA SER A 305 100.57 -2.85 32.64
C SER A 305 99.92 -4.16 33.05
N TRP A 306 100.74 -5.18 33.25
CA TRP A 306 100.26 -6.39 33.87
C TRP A 306 100.73 -6.50 35.31
N THR A 307 99.80 -6.72 36.23
CA THR A 307 100.05 -6.83 37.66
C THR A 307 99.77 -8.25 38.15
N GLY A 308 100.56 -8.73 39.12
CA GLY A 308 100.53 -10.13 39.57
C GLY A 308 99.87 -10.31 40.94
N SER A 309 99.13 -11.41 41.11
CA SER A 309 98.58 -11.85 42.41
C SER A 309 99.08 -13.26 42.75
N GLY A 310 99.92 -13.37 43.78
CA GLY A 310 100.40 -14.64 44.37
C GLY A 310 101.07 -15.64 43.41
N SER A 311 101.65 -16.71 43.97
CA SER A 311 102.00 -17.90 43.18
C SER A 311 100.79 -18.81 43.05
N LEU A 312 100.62 -19.45 41.91
CA LEU A 312 99.55 -20.44 41.72
C LEU A 312 99.89 -21.77 42.37
N SER A 313 98.87 -22.58 42.63
CA SER A 313 99.02 -23.97 43.06
C SER A 313 98.64 -24.94 41.94
N GLY A 314 99.01 -26.21 42.07
CA GLY A 314 98.61 -27.27 41.14
C GLY A 314 99.44 -27.32 39.86
N THR A 315 98.95 -28.06 38.88
CA THR A 315 99.65 -28.33 37.62
C THR A 315 98.89 -27.68 36.47
N TRP A 316 99.60 -26.95 35.63
CA TRP A 316 99.00 -26.16 34.55
C TRP A 316 99.59 -26.56 33.20
N ARG A 317 98.81 -26.47 32.14
CA ARG A 317 99.24 -26.69 30.77
C ARG A 317 99.28 -25.34 30.04
N ASN A 318 100.39 -25.00 29.39
CA ASN A 318 100.41 -23.87 28.46
C ASN A 318 99.50 -24.21 27.26
N VAL A 319 98.49 -23.39 27.03
CA VAL A 319 97.49 -23.54 25.95
C VAL A 319 97.37 -22.25 25.14
N SER A 320 98.37 -21.37 25.24
CA SER A 320 98.43 -20.11 24.52
C SER A 320 98.64 -20.23 23.01
N GLY A 321 98.87 -21.44 22.49
CA GLY A 321 99.20 -21.67 21.08
C GLY A 321 100.61 -21.26 20.69
N GLN A 322 101.42 -20.71 21.62
CA GLN A 322 102.79 -20.27 21.38
C GLN A 322 103.74 -20.77 22.48
N SER A 323 105.02 -20.91 22.12
CA SER A 323 106.07 -21.23 23.09
C SER A 323 106.50 -19.97 23.84
N LEU A 324 106.47 -20.03 25.17
CA LEU A 324 106.92 -18.92 26.01
C LEU A 324 108.44 -18.97 26.19
N PRO A 325 109.14 -17.83 26.11
CA PRO A 325 110.60 -17.77 26.15
C PRO A 325 111.20 -18.26 27.48
N GLY A 326 112.47 -18.67 27.43
CA GLY A 326 113.28 -19.12 28.59
C GLY A 326 113.76 -18.00 29.52
N SER A 327 113.03 -16.89 29.59
CA SER A 327 113.28 -15.79 30.53
C SER A 327 112.05 -15.59 31.41
N SER A 328 112.24 -15.08 32.63
CA SER A 328 111.12 -14.67 33.48
C SER A 328 110.31 -13.55 32.80
N GLY A 329 108.97 -13.64 32.82
CA GLY A 329 108.07 -12.60 32.29
C GLY A 329 107.21 -12.98 31.08
N GLY A 330 107.45 -14.13 30.44
CA GLY A 330 106.58 -14.64 29.37
C GLY A 330 105.14 -14.87 29.87
N SER A 331 104.15 -14.31 29.18
CA SER A 331 102.72 -14.41 29.55
C SER A 331 101.97 -15.29 28.57
N GLY A 332 101.06 -16.12 29.07
CA GLY A 332 100.25 -17.00 28.23
C GLY A 332 98.98 -17.47 28.91
N LEU A 333 98.11 -18.10 28.12
CA LEU A 333 96.94 -18.80 28.60
C LEU A 333 97.35 -20.17 29.14
N PHE A 334 96.92 -20.48 30.36
CA PHE A 334 97.19 -21.73 31.05
C PHE A 334 95.88 -22.39 31.46
N GLN A 335 95.78 -23.70 31.24
CA GLN A 335 94.67 -24.52 31.70
C GLN A 335 95.11 -25.39 32.89
N ARG A 336 94.35 -25.40 33.98
CA ARG A 336 94.63 -26.28 35.11
C ARG A 336 94.33 -27.73 34.74
N ILE A 337 95.29 -28.62 34.97
CA ILE A 337 95.16 -30.05 34.66
C ILE A 337 95.17 -30.93 35.92
N SER A 338 95.65 -30.43 37.07
CA SER A 338 95.45 -31.02 38.40
C SER A 338 95.66 -29.99 39.52
#